data_AF-A0A7S0HDG4-F1
#
_entry.id   AF-A0A7S0HDG4-F1
#
_cell.length_a   1.000
_cell.length_b   1.000
_cell.length_c   1.000
_cell.angle_alpha   90.00
_cell.angle_beta   90.00
_cell.angle_gamma   90.00
#
_symmetry.space_group_name_H-M   'P 1'
#
loop_
_entity.id
_entity.type
_entity.pdbx_description
1 polymer ?
#
loop_
_entity_poly.entity_id
_entity_poly.type
_entity_poly.pdbx_seq_one_letter_code
_entity_poly.pdbx_strand_id
1 'polypeptide(L)'
;PPPPPPCIFTTKASLMTKVQAFIANPTAATAKCGPIADWDVSGVTDMSHLFYGKSGFAEDINAWDVSKVTNMDQMFQGATSFNQPLGSWQVGQVTNFWAMFLGASAMNQDIS
;
A
#
# COMPACT_ATOMS: atom_id res chain seq x y z
N PRO A 1 -2.91 -14.25 -24.00
CA PRO A 1 -3.92 -13.31 -23.45
C PRO A 1 -3.23 -11.99 -23.05
N PRO A 2 -3.86 -10.83 -23.29
CA PRO A 2 -3.33 -9.58 -22.76
C PRO A 2 -3.33 -9.60 -21.22
N PRO A 3 -2.44 -8.83 -20.56
CA PRO A 3 -2.49 -8.67 -19.11
C PRO A 3 -3.85 -8.13 -18.66
N PRO A 4 -4.37 -8.56 -17.49
CA PRO A 4 -5.58 -7.95 -16.95
C PRO A 4 -5.35 -6.45 -16.70
N PRO A 5 -6.38 -5.60 -16.88
CA PRO A 5 -6.27 -4.20 -16.50
C PRO A 5 -6.03 -4.07 -14.99
N PRO A 6 -5.32 -3.02 -14.55
CA PRO A 6 -5.16 -2.76 -13.13
C PRO A 6 -6.48 -2.55 -12.42
N CYS A 7 -6.58 -3.02 -11.18
CA CYS A 7 -7.75 -2.74 -10.35
C CYS A 7 -7.74 -1.28 -9.88
N ILE A 8 -8.93 -0.67 -9.88
CA ILE A 8 -9.17 0.70 -9.45
C ILE A 8 -9.86 0.70 -8.09
N PHE A 9 -9.39 1.52 -7.17
CA PHE A 9 -9.88 1.62 -5.81
C PHE A 9 -10.27 3.06 -5.46
N THR A 10 -11.48 3.22 -4.92
CA THR A 10 -12.01 4.51 -4.46
C THR A 10 -12.31 4.53 -2.97
N THR A 11 -12.13 3.40 -2.27
CA THR A 11 -12.38 3.28 -0.83
C THR A 11 -11.33 2.42 -0.14
N LYS A 12 -11.01 2.74 1.13
CA LYS A 12 -10.18 1.92 2.01
C LYS A 12 -10.64 0.45 2.03
N ALA A 13 -11.95 0.22 2.15
CA ALA A 13 -12.52 -1.12 2.24
C ALA A 13 -12.19 -1.97 1.00
N SER A 14 -12.42 -1.42 -0.19
CA SER A 14 -12.12 -2.13 -1.45
C SER A 14 -10.62 -2.44 -1.62
N LEU A 15 -9.75 -1.50 -1.27
CA LEU A 15 -8.30 -1.66 -1.33
C LEU A 15 -7.83 -2.70 -0.31
N MET A 16 -8.28 -2.59 0.95
CA MET A 16 -7.94 -3.52 2.03
C MET A 16 -8.33 -4.95 1.68
N THR A 17 -9.54 -5.18 1.16
CA THR A 17 -9.97 -6.52 0.72
C THR A 17 -9.03 -7.08 -0.35
N LYS A 18 -8.58 -6.24 -1.29
CA LYS A 18 -7.66 -6.71 -2.33
C LYS A 18 -6.26 -6.96 -1.82
N VAL A 19 -5.73 -6.10 -0.95
CA VAL A 19 -4.44 -6.30 -0.28
C VAL A 19 -4.44 -7.63 0.48
N GLN A 20 -5.51 -7.93 1.23
CA GLN A 20 -5.64 -9.20 1.94
C GLN A 20 -5.65 -10.40 0.98
N ALA A 21 -6.38 -10.30 -0.13
CA ALA A 21 -6.40 -11.35 -1.15
C ALA A 21 -5.03 -11.54 -1.82
N PHE A 22 -4.31 -10.45 -2.08
CA PHE A 22 -2.95 -10.48 -2.63
C PHE A 22 -1.98 -11.16 -1.66
N ILE A 23 -1.99 -10.78 -0.39
CA ILE A 23 -1.12 -11.39 0.64
C ILE A 23 -1.42 -12.88 0.80
N ALA A 24 -2.68 -13.30 0.68
CA ALA A 24 -3.06 -14.71 0.75
C ALA A 24 -2.65 -15.51 -0.50
N ASN A 25 -2.75 -14.91 -1.68
CA ASN A 25 -2.39 -15.54 -2.95
C ASN A 25 -2.01 -14.49 -4.02
N PRO A 26 -0.72 -14.13 -4.11
CA PRO A 26 -0.26 -13.10 -5.06
C PRO A 26 -0.56 -13.48 -6.51
N THR A 27 -0.35 -14.75 -6.90
CA THR A 27 -0.59 -15.23 -8.26
C THR A 27 -2.04 -15.03 -8.71
N ALA A 28 -3.00 -15.39 -7.85
CA ALA A 28 -4.42 -15.25 -8.16
C ALA A 28 -4.88 -13.78 -8.16
N ALA A 29 -4.29 -12.95 -7.29
CA ALA A 29 -4.58 -11.52 -7.28
C ALA A 29 -4.01 -10.82 -8.52
N THR A 30 -2.77 -11.12 -8.90
CA THR A 30 -2.12 -10.59 -10.10
C THR A 30 -2.84 -10.99 -11.37
N ALA A 31 -3.35 -12.23 -11.46
CA ALA A 31 -4.17 -12.67 -12.60
C ALA A 31 -5.49 -11.90 -12.75
N LYS A 32 -5.96 -11.21 -11.70
CA LYS A 32 -7.21 -10.45 -11.68
C LYS A 32 -7.03 -8.93 -11.79
N CYS A 33 -5.98 -8.40 -11.18
CA CYS A 33 -5.78 -6.97 -10.97
C CYS A 33 -4.43 -6.46 -11.51
N GLY A 34 -3.67 -7.31 -12.18
CA GLY A 34 -2.28 -7.01 -12.50
C GLY A 34 -1.38 -6.92 -11.26
N PRO A 35 -0.08 -6.63 -11.46
CA PRO A 35 0.87 -6.38 -10.38
C PRO A 35 0.34 -5.33 -9.39
N ILE A 36 0.66 -5.50 -8.10
CA ILE A 36 0.23 -4.55 -7.06
C ILE A 36 0.75 -3.12 -7.29
N ALA A 37 1.93 -3.00 -7.90
CA ALA A 37 2.52 -1.71 -8.27
C ALA A 37 1.63 -0.89 -9.23
N ASP A 38 0.83 -1.57 -10.08
CA ASP A 38 0.03 -0.91 -11.11
C ASP A 38 -1.38 -0.52 -10.62
N TRP A 39 -1.76 -0.90 -9.40
CA TRP A 39 -3.10 -0.62 -8.89
C TRP A 39 -3.39 0.87 -8.80
N ASP A 40 -4.54 1.28 -9.33
CA ASP A 40 -4.99 2.68 -9.23
C ASP A 40 -5.65 2.90 -7.87
N VAL A 41 -4.92 3.57 -6.98
CA VAL A 41 -5.36 3.97 -5.64
C VAL A 41 -5.66 5.47 -5.53
N SER A 42 -5.65 6.21 -6.65
CA SER A 42 -5.76 7.68 -6.71
C SER A 42 -7.12 8.21 -6.20
N GLY A 43 -8.10 7.33 -6.02
CA GLY A 43 -9.41 7.63 -5.45
C GLY A 43 -9.51 7.41 -3.94
N VAL A 44 -8.48 6.86 -3.28
CA VAL A 44 -8.51 6.52 -1.85
C VAL A 44 -8.00 7.68 -1.00
N THR A 45 -8.75 8.05 0.04
CA THR A 45 -8.39 9.14 0.97
C THR A 45 -7.94 8.67 2.35
N ASP A 46 -8.22 7.41 2.71
CA ASP A 46 -7.82 6.78 3.97
C ASP A 46 -7.10 5.46 3.68
N MET A 47 -5.83 5.37 4.09
CA MET A 47 -5.00 4.17 3.97
C MET A 47 -4.56 3.62 5.35
N SER A 48 -5.20 4.06 6.43
CA SER A 48 -4.87 3.59 7.77
C SER A 48 -4.96 2.07 7.89
N HIS A 49 -4.02 1.47 8.62
CA HIS A 49 -3.87 0.03 8.87
C HIS A 49 -3.72 -0.88 7.64
N LEU A 50 -3.49 -0.35 6.42
CA LEU A 50 -3.53 -1.16 5.19
C LEU A 50 -2.61 -2.39 5.21
N PHE A 51 -1.42 -2.25 5.81
CA PHE A 51 -0.43 -3.31 5.98
C PHE A 51 -0.13 -3.61 7.45
N TYR A 52 -1.05 -3.26 8.36
CA TYR A 52 -0.90 -3.52 9.79
C TYR A 52 -0.65 -5.01 10.07
N GLY A 53 0.46 -5.31 10.75
CA GLY A 53 0.87 -6.66 11.13
C GLY A 53 1.23 -7.57 9.95
N LYS A 54 1.39 -7.05 8.73
CA LYS A 54 1.75 -7.84 7.54
C LYS A 54 3.27 -8.01 7.48
N SER A 55 3.81 -8.80 8.40
CA SER A 55 5.25 -8.99 8.59
C SER A 55 6.01 -9.41 7.33
N GLY A 56 5.39 -10.21 6.45
CA GLY A 56 5.96 -10.67 5.18
C GLY A 56 5.74 -9.75 3.98
N PHE A 57 5.06 -8.60 4.13
CA PHE A 57 4.82 -7.69 3.02
C PHE A 57 6.10 -6.92 2.66
N ALA A 58 6.53 -7.03 1.40
CA ALA A 58 7.77 -6.40 0.90
C ALA A 58 7.65 -5.93 -0.56
N GLU A 59 6.42 -5.79 -1.07
CA GLU A 59 6.17 -5.43 -2.47
C GLU A 59 6.41 -3.94 -2.73
N ASP A 60 6.88 -3.63 -3.94
CA ASP A 60 7.04 -2.25 -4.40
C ASP A 60 5.66 -1.61 -4.71
N ILE A 61 5.43 -0.47 -4.07
CA ILE A 61 4.22 0.36 -4.20
C ILE A 61 4.59 1.84 -4.40
N ASN A 62 5.83 2.12 -4.80
CA ASN A 62 6.30 3.47 -5.10
C ASN A 62 5.62 4.07 -6.34
N ALA A 63 4.86 3.30 -7.11
CA ALA A 63 4.07 3.84 -8.24
C ALA A 63 2.67 4.34 -7.82
N TRP A 64 2.23 4.10 -6.58
CA TRP A 64 0.91 4.50 -6.12
C TRP A 64 0.76 6.03 -6.03
N ASP A 65 -0.30 6.55 -6.64
CA ASP A 65 -0.72 7.94 -6.45
C ASP A 65 -1.48 8.09 -5.11
N VAL A 66 -0.76 8.58 -4.10
CA VAL A 66 -1.30 8.85 -2.76
C VAL A 66 -1.66 10.34 -2.54
N SER A 67 -1.69 11.15 -3.59
CA SER A 67 -1.84 12.62 -3.50
C SER A 67 -3.13 13.10 -2.82
N LYS A 68 -4.16 12.25 -2.74
CA LYS A 68 -5.44 12.53 -2.07
C LYS A 68 -5.57 11.90 -0.68
N VAL A 69 -4.57 11.15 -0.22
CA VAL A 69 -4.60 10.47 1.07
C VAL A 69 -4.46 11.50 2.19
N THR A 70 -5.33 11.39 3.18
CA THR A 70 -5.37 12.28 4.36
C THR A 70 -5.02 11.55 5.65
N ASN A 71 -5.11 10.22 5.67
CA ASN A 71 -4.86 9.37 6.84
C ASN A 71 -4.00 8.15 6.46
N MET A 72 -2.85 8.00 7.11
CA MET A 72 -1.91 6.87 6.99
C MET A 72 -1.59 6.24 8.37
N ASP A 73 -2.46 6.44 9.36
CA ASP A 73 -2.35 5.87 10.71
C ASP A 73 -2.00 4.37 10.67
N GLN A 74 -0.91 4.00 11.32
CA GLN A 74 -0.47 2.61 11.52
C GLN A 74 -0.37 1.78 10.22
N MET A 75 -0.20 2.42 9.06
CA MET A 75 -0.29 1.76 7.76
C MET A 75 0.69 0.60 7.59
N PHE A 76 1.94 0.76 8.04
CA PHE A 76 3.00 -0.25 8.01
C PHE A 76 3.40 -0.76 9.40
N GLN A 77 2.59 -0.52 10.43
CA GLN A 77 2.93 -0.96 11.77
C GLN A 77 3.09 -2.49 11.80
N GLY A 78 4.25 -2.97 12.23
CA GLY A 78 4.59 -4.40 12.26
C GLY A 78 4.82 -5.05 10.89
N ALA A 79 4.94 -4.29 9.79
CA ALA A 79 5.35 -4.79 8.48
C ALA A 79 6.88 -4.99 8.45
N THR A 80 7.37 -5.99 9.19
CA THR A 80 8.79 -6.15 9.53
C THR A 80 9.72 -6.34 8.33
N SER A 81 9.23 -6.84 7.20
CA SER A 81 10.01 -7.06 5.98
C SER A 81 9.90 -5.94 4.95
N PHE A 82 9.06 -4.91 5.20
CA PHE A 82 8.88 -3.82 4.25
C PHE A 82 10.10 -2.90 4.25
N ASN A 83 10.73 -2.73 3.08
CA ASN A 83 11.90 -1.88 2.90
C ASN A 83 11.96 -1.28 1.48
N GLN A 84 10.80 -0.99 0.88
CA GLN A 84 10.73 -0.42 -0.46
C GLN A 84 10.75 1.11 -0.42
N PRO A 85 11.30 1.78 -1.43
CA PRO A 85 11.30 3.24 -1.50
C PRO A 85 9.87 3.78 -1.58
N LEU A 86 9.64 4.96 -0.99
CA LEU A 86 8.36 5.68 -1.05
C LEU A 86 8.53 7.13 -1.53
N GLY A 87 9.69 7.47 -2.13
CA GLY A 87 10.07 8.85 -2.45
C GLY A 87 9.25 9.51 -3.55
N SER A 88 8.37 8.78 -4.24
CA SER A 88 7.42 9.38 -5.20
C SER A 88 6.15 9.92 -4.53
N TRP A 89 5.88 9.51 -3.29
CA TRP A 89 4.60 9.75 -2.63
C TRP A 89 4.42 11.22 -2.29
N GLN A 90 3.36 11.83 -2.85
CA GLN A 90 2.98 13.20 -2.52
C GLN A 90 2.11 13.21 -1.26
N VAL A 91 2.75 13.33 -0.10
CA VAL A 91 2.07 13.21 1.21
C VAL A 91 1.58 14.54 1.80
N GLY A 92 1.57 15.62 1.02
CA GLY A 92 1.23 16.97 1.50
C GLY A 92 -0.20 17.16 2.02
N GLN A 93 -1.12 16.23 1.71
CA GLN A 93 -2.50 16.22 2.23
C GLN A 93 -2.67 15.35 3.48
N VAL A 94 -1.65 14.59 3.87
CA VAL A 94 -1.75 13.66 5.00
C VAL A 94 -1.68 14.44 6.30
N THR A 95 -2.69 14.24 7.16
CA THR A 95 -2.81 14.91 8.46
C THR A 95 -2.55 13.96 9.63
N ASN A 96 -2.51 12.64 9.36
CA ASN A 96 -2.27 11.63 10.38
C ASN A 96 -1.30 10.55 9.90
N PHE A 97 -0.13 10.50 10.57
CA PHE A 97 0.92 9.49 10.39
C PHE A 97 1.17 8.67 11.66
N TRP A 98 0.23 8.70 12.62
CA TRP A 98 0.45 8.09 13.93
C TRP A 98 0.90 6.64 13.81
N ALA A 99 2.06 6.33 14.41
CA ALA A 99 2.67 5.00 14.43
C ALA A 99 2.78 4.31 13.05
N MET A 100 2.86 5.07 11.94
CA MET A 100 2.85 4.53 10.56
C MET A 100 3.87 3.40 10.35
N PHE A 101 5.09 3.55 10.88
CA PHE A 101 6.18 2.57 10.76
C PHE A 101 6.56 1.92 12.10
N LEU A 102 5.71 2.00 13.12
CA LEU A 102 6.03 1.43 14.43
C LEU A 102 6.28 -0.09 14.29
N GLY A 103 7.48 -0.56 14.64
CA GLY A 103 7.84 -1.98 14.51
C GLY A 103 8.08 -2.47 13.07
N ALA A 104 8.14 -1.58 12.06
CA ALA A 104 8.59 -1.92 10.71
C ALA A 104 10.12 -1.99 10.65
N SER A 105 10.70 -3.02 11.25
CA SER A 105 12.14 -3.09 11.56
C SER A 105 13.09 -3.07 10.35
N ALA A 106 12.66 -3.53 9.17
CA ALA A 106 13.50 -3.50 7.97
C ALA A 106 13.53 -2.14 7.26
N MET A 107 12.57 -1.25 7.55
CA MET A 107 12.44 0.03 6.85
C MET A 107 13.65 0.93 7.14
N ASN A 108 14.49 1.13 6.12
CA ASN A 108 15.68 1.98 6.17
C ASN A 108 15.80 2.92 4.96
N GLN A 109 14.76 2.99 4.13
CA GLN A 109 14.71 3.87 2.97
C GLN A 109 14.45 5.33 3.39
N ASP A 110 14.96 6.25 2.57
CA ASP A 110 14.67 7.68 2.72
C ASP A 110 13.18 7.94 2.44
N ILE A 111 12.58 8.79 3.28
CA ILE A 111 11.20 9.25 3.17
C ILE A 111 11.29 10.77 3.15
N SER A 112 11.37 11.34 1.94
CA SER A 112 11.62 12.76 1.69
C SER A 112 10.37 13.53 1.29
#